data_AF-A0A542I3N7-F1
#
_entry.id   AF-A0A542I3N7-F1
#
_cell.length_a   1.000
_cell.length_b   1.000
_cell.length_c   1.000
_cell.angle_alpha   90.00
_cell.angle_beta   90.00
_cell.angle_gamma   90.00
#
_symmetry.space_group_name_H-M   'P 1'
#
loop_
_entity.id
_entity.type
_entity.pdbx_description
1 polymer ?
#
loop_
_entity_poly.entity_id
_entity_poly.type
_entity_poly.pdbx_seq_one_letter_code
_entity_poly.pdbx_strand_id
1 'polypeptide(L)'
;MTAERMFEGVPSDPDPWMSSDTPAEIRQFALESLRWQAQEIIDELLADTNPAEELARARLRRCVARNPGQPEKALLEQLMASEDGLHF
;
A
#
# COMPACT_ATOMS: atom_id res chain seq x y z
N MET A 1 -46.86 -12.36 -3.71
CA MET A 1 -45.64 -13.01 -3.20
C MET A 1 -44.48 -12.47 -4.00
N THR A 2 -43.88 -11.39 -3.52
CA THR A 2 -42.87 -10.55 -4.18
C THR A 2 -41.51 -11.23 -4.16
N ALA A 3 -40.87 -11.35 -5.33
CA ALA A 3 -39.53 -11.88 -5.50
C ALA A 3 -38.49 -10.80 -5.16
N GLU A 4 -38.30 -10.54 -3.87
CA GLU A 4 -37.21 -9.69 -3.39
C GLU A 4 -36.14 -10.57 -2.74
N ARG A 5 -35.19 -11.09 -3.55
CA ARG A 5 -33.88 -11.53 -3.05
C ARG A 5 -32.88 -11.78 -4.18
N MET A 6 -32.50 -10.74 -4.91
CA MET A 6 -31.46 -10.85 -5.94
C MET A 6 -30.58 -9.60 -6.02
N PHE A 7 -30.04 -9.13 -4.89
CA PHE A 7 -28.87 -8.26 -4.88
C PHE A 7 -28.07 -8.53 -3.60
N GLU A 8 -27.62 -9.78 -3.48
CA GLU A 8 -26.50 -10.08 -2.58
C GLU A 8 -25.28 -9.48 -3.27
N GLY A 9 -24.76 -8.39 -2.69
CA GLY A 9 -23.74 -7.55 -3.31
C GLY A 9 -22.56 -8.38 -3.79
N VAL A 10 -22.13 -8.11 -5.03
CA VAL A 10 -20.87 -8.60 -5.58
C VAL A 10 -19.79 -8.42 -4.50
N PRO A 11 -19.13 -9.50 -4.03
CA PRO A 11 -18.03 -9.36 -3.10
C PRO A 11 -16.99 -8.48 -3.79
N SER A 12 -16.64 -7.35 -3.17
CA SER A 12 -15.45 -6.60 -3.56
C SER A 12 -14.31 -7.59 -3.66
N ASP A 13 -13.67 -7.60 -4.83
CA ASP A 13 -12.61 -8.50 -5.26
C ASP A 13 -11.81 -9.03 -4.06
N PRO A 14 -11.73 -10.35 -3.82
CA PRO A 14 -10.94 -10.86 -2.73
C PRO A 14 -9.50 -10.40 -2.95
N ASP A 15 -8.99 -9.63 -1.99
CA ASP A 15 -7.62 -9.15 -1.97
C ASP A 15 -6.71 -10.34 -2.35
N PRO A 16 -5.95 -10.29 -3.46
CA PRO A 16 -5.32 -11.47 -4.07
C PRO A 16 -4.36 -12.24 -3.14
N TRP A 17 -4.06 -11.68 -1.98
CA TRP A 17 -3.16 -12.21 -0.96
C TRP A 17 -3.88 -12.79 0.27
N MET A 18 -5.22 -12.71 0.33
CA MET A 18 -6.03 -13.17 1.46
C MET A 18 -7.21 -14.03 0.96
N SER A 19 -7.27 -15.28 1.42
CA SER A 19 -8.43 -16.14 1.19
C SER A 19 -9.71 -15.46 1.70
N SER A 20 -10.82 -15.64 0.96
CA SER A 20 -12.16 -15.19 1.39
C SER A 20 -12.55 -15.73 2.77
N ASP A 21 -11.96 -16.87 3.15
CA ASP A 21 -12.20 -17.56 4.40
C ASP A 21 -11.42 -16.97 5.59
N THR A 22 -10.49 -16.04 5.35
CA THR A 22 -9.75 -15.38 6.43
C THR A 22 -10.69 -14.48 7.23
N PRO A 23 -10.78 -14.62 8.57
CA PRO A 23 -11.59 -13.76 9.43
C PRO A 23 -11.37 -12.26 9.17
N ALA A 24 -12.46 -11.47 9.24
CA ALA A 24 -12.43 -10.05 8.93
C ALA A 24 -11.48 -9.27 9.85
N GLU A 25 -11.37 -9.69 11.11
CA GLU A 25 -10.49 -9.13 12.13
C GLU A 25 -9.02 -9.33 11.74
N ILE A 26 -8.68 -10.49 11.18
CA ILE A 26 -7.32 -10.80 10.73
C ILE A 26 -6.98 -9.95 9.50
N ARG A 27 -7.93 -9.77 8.57
CA ARG A 27 -7.72 -8.89 7.40
C ARG A 27 -7.52 -7.43 7.83
N GLN A 28 -8.35 -6.94 8.74
CA GLN A 28 -8.22 -5.57 9.25
C GLN A 28 -6.87 -5.38 9.96
N PHE A 29 -6.50 -6.31 10.84
CA PHE A 29 -5.21 -6.27 11.53
C PHE A 29 -4.03 -6.24 10.55
N ALA A 30 -4.08 -7.06 9.50
CA ALA A 30 -3.03 -7.09 8.47
C ALA A 30 -2.93 -5.75 7.72
N LEU A 31 -4.06 -5.14 7.34
CA LEU A 31 -4.08 -3.84 6.66
C LEU A 31 -3.53 -2.72 7.55
N GLU A 32 -3.92 -2.70 8.83
CA GLU A 32 -3.41 -1.73 9.80
C GLU A 32 -1.91 -1.91 10.05
N SER A 33 -1.47 -3.17 10.20
CA SER A 33 -0.06 -3.52 10.35
C SER A 33 0.76 -3.10 9.14
N LEU A 34 0.25 -3.35 7.92
CA LEU A 34 0.91 -2.96 6.68
C LEU A 34 1.05 -1.44 6.57
N ARG A 35 0.00 -0.68 6.92
CA ARG A 35 0.05 0.78 6.95
C ARG A 35 1.11 1.30 7.89
N TRP A 36 1.16 0.74 9.10
CA TRP A 36 2.13 1.15 10.10
C TRP A 36 3.56 0.83 9.66
N GLN A 37 3.80 -0.38 9.15
CA GLN A 37 5.10 -0.80 8.63
C GLN A 37 5.54 0.05 7.43
N ALA A 38 4.63 0.34 6.49
CA ALA A 38 4.94 1.19 5.36
C ALA A 38 5.31 2.61 5.81
N GLN A 39 4.62 3.15 6.81
CA GLN A 39 4.95 4.46 7.38
C GLN A 39 6.34 4.44 8.03
N GLU A 40 6.66 3.42 8.82
CA GLU A 40 7.96 3.26 9.48
C GLU A 40 9.12 3.21 8.46
N ILE A 41 8.97 2.41 7.40
CA ILE A 41 9.95 2.31 6.31
C ILE A 41 10.14 3.67 5.63
N ILE A 42 9.04 4.37 5.33
CA ILE A 42 9.08 5.70 4.71
C ILE A 42 9.85 6.68 5.60
N ASP A 43 9.55 6.69 6.90
CA ASP A 43 10.18 7.60 7.85
C ASP A 43 11.68 7.31 7.98
N GLU A 44 12.08 6.04 8.02
CA GLU A 44 13.49 5.63 8.03
C GLU A 44 14.23 6.09 6.76
N LEU A 45 13.65 5.83 5.58
CA LEU A 45 14.22 6.24 4.30
C LEU A 45 14.34 7.77 4.16
N LEU A 46 13.38 8.51 4.71
CA LEU A 46 13.41 9.98 4.68
C LEU A 46 14.34 10.59 5.73
N ALA A 47 14.62 9.87 6.82
CA ALA A 47 15.56 10.26 7.86
C ALA A 47 17.03 10.00 7.49
N ASP A 48 17.29 9.11 6.53
CA ASP A 48 18.65 8.90 6.03
C ASP A 48 19.26 10.19 5.45
N THR A 49 20.55 10.35 5.70
CA THR A 49 21.35 11.52 5.31
C THR A 49 22.37 11.22 4.21
N ASN A 50 22.41 9.99 3.68
CA ASN A 50 23.29 9.64 2.58
C ASN A 50 23.01 10.53 1.35
N PRO A 51 23.96 11.36 0.88
CA PRO A 51 23.73 12.26 -0.25
C PRO A 51 23.48 11.52 -1.56
N ALA A 52 23.97 10.27 -1.71
CA ALA A 52 23.73 9.46 -2.90
C ALA A 52 22.24 9.11 -3.09
N GLU A 53 21.47 9.09 -2.01
CA GLU A 53 20.06 8.69 -2.00
C GLU A 53 19.09 9.87 -2.04
N GLU A 54 19.58 11.12 -2.12
CA GLU A 54 18.72 12.31 -2.08
C GLU A 54 17.71 12.33 -3.24
N LEU A 55 18.09 11.84 -4.43
CA LEU A 55 17.15 11.72 -5.55
C LEU A 55 16.04 10.71 -5.25
N ALA A 56 16.37 9.59 -4.61
CA ALA A 56 15.40 8.58 -4.20
C ALA A 56 14.46 9.15 -3.12
N ARG A 57 15.00 9.86 -2.11
CA ARG A 57 14.19 10.57 -1.10
C ARG A 57 13.28 11.62 -1.71
N ALA A 58 13.76 12.41 -2.67
CA ALA A 58 12.93 13.41 -3.35
C ALA A 58 11.77 12.76 -4.12
N ARG A 59 11.99 11.60 -4.75
CA ARG A 59 10.93 10.80 -5.37
C ARG A 59 9.96 10.26 -4.32
N LEU A 60 10.45 9.71 -3.23
CA LEU A 60 9.64 9.19 -2.14
C LEU A 60 8.72 10.27 -1.54
N ARG A 61 9.24 11.47 -1.26
CA ARG A 61 8.43 12.62 -0.79
C ARG A 61 7.31 12.96 -1.76
N ARG A 62 7.54 12.85 -3.08
CA ARG A 62 6.51 13.06 -4.10
C ARG A 62 5.44 11.96 -4.07
N CYS A 63 5.84 10.69 -3.93
CA CYS A 63 4.90 9.57 -3.80
C CYS A 63 4.02 9.72 -2.54
N VAL A 64 4.61 10.12 -1.41
CA VAL A 64 3.88 10.41 -0.17
C VAL A 64 2.88 11.55 -0.36
N ALA A 65 3.28 12.65 -0.98
CA ALA A 65 2.40 13.78 -1.25
C ALA A 65 1.23 13.42 -2.20
N ARG A 66 1.42 12.45 -3.10
CA ARG A 66 0.37 11.95 -4.01
C ARG A 66 -0.60 10.97 -3.34
N ASN A 67 -0.21 10.35 -2.22
CA ASN A 67 -1.00 9.33 -1.53
C ASN A 67 -1.20 9.68 -0.04
N PRO A 68 -1.90 10.79 0.28
CA PRO A 68 -2.10 11.21 1.66
C PRO A 68 -2.88 10.15 2.46
N GLY A 69 -2.36 9.79 3.63
CA GLY A 69 -2.95 8.78 4.52
C GLY A 69 -2.87 7.33 4.01
N GLN A 70 -2.13 7.09 2.92
CA GLN A 70 -1.96 5.77 2.32
C GLN A 70 -0.45 5.48 2.09
N PRO A 71 0.35 5.37 3.16
CA PRO A 71 1.79 5.11 3.07
C PRO A 71 2.10 3.82 2.30
N GLU A 72 1.27 2.80 2.41
CA GLU A 72 1.39 1.53 1.68
C GLU A 72 1.38 1.72 0.16
N LYS A 73 0.55 2.66 -0.35
CA LYS A 73 0.50 2.99 -1.78
C LYS A 73 1.69 3.86 -2.20
N ALA A 74 2.08 4.81 -1.36
CA ALA A 74 3.25 5.65 -1.63
C ALA A 74 4.53 4.80 -1.76
N LEU A 75 4.73 3.85 -0.85
CA LEU A 75 5.86 2.94 -0.85
C LEU A 75 5.83 2.02 -2.07
N LEU A 76 4.68 1.42 -2.38
CA LEU A 76 4.53 0.58 -3.57
C LEU A 76 4.84 1.35 -4.87
N GLU A 77 4.30 2.56 -5.05
CA GLU A 77 4.61 3.41 -6.20
C GLU A 77 6.13 3.70 -6.30
N GLN A 78 6.80 3.97 -5.18
CA GLN A 78 8.23 4.21 -5.16
C GLN A 78 9.03 2.95 -5.53
N LEU A 79 8.66 1.78 -5.00
CA LEU A 79 9.33 0.51 -5.28
C LEU A 79 9.20 0.14 -6.77
N MET A 80 8.00 0.23 -7.34
CA MET A 80 7.77 -0.03 -8.77
C MET A 80 8.58 0.94 -9.65
N ALA A 81 8.62 2.23 -9.28
CA ALA A 81 9.42 3.22 -9.98
C ALA A 81 10.94 3.04 -9.82
N SER A 82 11.37 2.20 -8.87
CA SER A 82 12.77 1.86 -8.62
C SER A 82 13.19 0.59 -9.38
N GLU A 83 12.28 -0.38 -9.57
CA GLU A 83 12.51 -1.58 -10.40
C GLU A 83 12.69 -1.26 -11.89
N ASP A 84 11.98 -0.26 -12.41
CA ASP A 84 12.21 0.27 -13.77
C ASP A 84 13.61 0.90 -13.96
N GLY A 85 14.38 1.08 -12.87
CA GLY A 85 15.76 1.58 -12.87
C GLY A 85 16.85 0.52 -13.08
N LEU A 86 16.52 -0.78 -13.12
CA LEU A 86 17.49 -1.87 -13.35
C LEU A 86 17.79 -2.14 -14.84
N HIS A 87 17.25 -1.33 -15.76
CA HIS A 87 17.58 -1.34 -17.18
C HIS A 87 18.35 -0.08 -17.59
N PHE A 88 19.61 0.05 -17.16
CA PHE A 88 20.61 0.90 -17.81
C PHE A 88 21.94 0.18 -17.92
#